data_AF-A0A8X6VBM9-F1
#
_entry.id   AF-A0A8X6VBM9-F1
#
_cell.length_a   1.000
_cell.length_b   1.000
_cell.length_c   1.000
_cell.angle_alpha   90.00
_cell.angle_beta   90.00
_cell.angle_gamma   90.00
#
_symmetry.space_group_name_H-M   'P 1'
#
loop_
_entity.id
_entity.type
_entity.pdbx_description
1 polymer ?
#
loop_
_entity_poly.entity_id
_entity_poly.type
_entity_poly.pdbx_seq_one_letter_code
_entity_poly.pdbx_strand_id
1 'polypeptide(L)'
;MVNFLLGQQGGYTKFPCFMCLWDSRDKQHLWSQKVWPVREELKVGTQNVMPLVSRDRIILPPLHIKLSIMKQFVKALAKSGECFNFLSRKFPGLSIEKLKSSIFDGPQIRQLVKDSNFVKSMIQVESKAWNSFLLVMSNFLGKKEI
;
A
#
# COMPACT_ATOMS: atom_id res chain seq x y z
N MET A 1 2.15 5.47 -12.69
CA MET A 1 2.87 6.70 -13.06
C MET A 1 4.37 6.59 -12.76
N VAL A 2 4.78 6.26 -11.53
CA VAL A 2 6.22 6.16 -11.18
C VAL A 2 7.00 5.16 -12.06
N ASN A 3 6.46 3.95 -12.29
CA ASN A 3 7.11 2.96 -13.15
C ASN A 3 7.33 3.44 -14.60
N PHE A 4 6.43 4.30 -15.12
CA PHE A 4 6.59 4.87 -16.46
C PHE A 4 7.76 5.84 -16.52
N LEU A 5 7.95 6.69 -15.49
CA LEU A 5 9.09 7.63 -15.42
C LEU A 5 10.45 6.91 -15.39
N LEU A 6 10.45 5.67 -14.89
CA LEU A 6 11.63 4.80 -14.84
C LEU A 6 11.74 3.87 -16.05
N GLY A 7 10.81 4.00 -17.00
CA GLY A 7 10.54 3.08 -18.10
C GLY A 7 10.61 1.62 -17.71
N GLN A 8 10.11 1.30 -16.52
CA GLN A 8 9.80 -0.07 -16.18
C GLN A 8 8.62 -0.51 -17.03
N GLN A 9 8.80 -1.60 -17.78
CA GLN A 9 7.69 -2.18 -18.54
C GLN A 9 6.51 -2.50 -17.61
N GLY A 10 5.29 -2.19 -18.07
CA GLY A 10 4.07 -2.57 -17.38
C GLY A 10 3.84 -4.08 -17.39
N GLY A 11 2.86 -4.55 -16.60
CA GLY A 11 2.47 -5.96 -16.54
C GLY A 11 3.20 -6.77 -15.46
N TYR A 12 3.13 -8.10 -15.57
CA TYR A 12 3.68 -9.04 -14.59
C TYR A 12 5.20 -9.26 -14.79
N THR A 13 5.96 -8.19 -14.58
CA THR A 13 7.42 -8.19 -14.71
C THR A 13 8.09 -8.85 -13.51
N LYS A 14 9.21 -9.55 -13.75
CA LYS A 14 9.97 -10.25 -12.71
C LYS A 14 10.48 -9.31 -11.61
N PHE A 15 10.96 -8.13 -11.98
CA PHE A 15 11.53 -7.15 -11.05
C PHE A 15 10.80 -5.80 -11.10
N PRO A 16 9.57 -5.71 -10.54
CA PRO A 16 8.74 -4.51 -10.66
C PRO A 16 9.21 -3.35 -9.78
N CYS A 17 10.10 -3.59 -8.81
CA CYS A 17 10.62 -2.54 -7.93
C CYS A 17 11.80 -1.80 -8.57
N PHE A 18 11.80 -0.48 -8.45
CA PHE A 18 12.86 0.40 -8.96
C PHE A 18 13.98 0.66 -7.94
N MET A 19 13.76 0.32 -6.67
CA MET A 19 14.76 0.47 -5.60
C MET A 19 15.56 -0.82 -5.38
N CYS A 20 14.94 -1.98 -5.58
CA CYS A 20 15.55 -3.29 -5.34
C CYS A 20 15.16 -4.31 -6.41
N LEU A 21 15.90 -5.41 -6.45
CA LEU A 21 15.66 -6.57 -7.31
C LEU A 21 14.64 -7.52 -6.67
N TRP A 22 13.51 -6.98 -6.22
CA TRP A 22 12.40 -7.79 -5.69
C TRP A 22 11.85 -8.70 -6.80
N ASP A 23 11.99 -10.01 -6.63
CA ASP A 23 11.46 -10.98 -7.57
C ASP A 23 9.98 -11.25 -7.29
N SER A 24 9.10 -10.66 -8.10
CA SER A 24 7.65 -10.86 -7.98
C SER A 24 7.20 -12.29 -8.29
N ARG A 25 8.07 -13.09 -8.93
CA ARG A 25 7.80 -14.46 -9.34
C ARG A 25 8.31 -15.49 -8.33
N ASP A 26 9.12 -15.06 -7.35
CA ASP A 26 9.58 -15.94 -6.26
C ASP A 26 8.44 -16.17 -5.26
N LYS A 27 7.59 -17.16 -5.56
CA LYS A 27 6.47 -17.54 -4.70
C LYS A 27 6.90 -18.20 -3.38
N GLN A 28 8.13 -18.70 -3.30
CA GLN A 28 8.61 -19.45 -2.12
C GLN A 28 9.09 -18.49 -1.03
N HIS A 29 9.86 -17.47 -1.40
CA HIS A 29 10.43 -16.52 -0.44
C HIS A 29 9.70 -15.18 -0.38
N LEU A 30 8.60 -15.02 -1.12
CA LEU A 30 7.86 -13.76 -1.24
C LEU A 30 7.58 -13.07 0.10
N TRP A 31 7.21 -13.85 1.11
CA TRP A 31 6.78 -13.35 2.42
C TRP A 31 7.82 -13.51 3.53
N SER A 32 8.91 -14.23 3.27
CA SER A 32 10.02 -14.45 4.22
C SER A 32 11.20 -13.53 3.93
N GLN A 33 11.47 -13.23 2.66
CA GLN A 33 12.55 -12.35 2.23
C GLN A 33 12.16 -10.88 2.42
N LYS A 34 12.74 -10.26 3.46
CA LYS A 34 12.52 -8.85 3.78
C LYS A 34 13.49 -7.91 3.06
N VAL A 35 14.71 -8.38 2.80
CA VAL A 35 15.79 -7.58 2.21
C VAL A 35 16.11 -8.14 0.84
N TRP A 36 15.88 -7.34 -0.20
CA TRP A 36 16.21 -7.71 -1.57
C TRP A 36 17.45 -6.95 -2.03
N PRO A 37 18.28 -7.51 -2.94
CA PRO A 37 19.45 -6.81 -3.45
C PRO A 37 19.08 -5.44 -4.01
N VAL A 38 19.89 -4.43 -3.71
CA VAL A 38 19.67 -3.07 -4.21
C VAL A 38 19.79 -3.07 -5.73
N ARG A 39 18.94 -2.28 -6.38
CA ARG A 39 19.07 -2.05 -7.81
C ARG A 39 20.12 -0.96 -8.02
N GLU A 40 21.37 -1.33 -8.26
CA GLU A 40 22.45 -0.34 -8.41
C GLU A 40 22.29 0.52 -9.66
N GLU A 41 21.90 -0.07 -10.79
CA GLU A 41 21.83 0.63 -12.07
C GLU A 41 20.48 0.45 -12.79
N LEU A 42 20.12 1.46 -13.59
CA LEU A 42 18.98 1.44 -14.50
C LEU A 42 19.48 1.31 -15.94
N LYS A 43 20.12 0.17 -16.25
CA LYS A 43 20.64 -0.09 -17.60
C LYS A 43 19.50 -0.44 -18.56
N VAL A 44 19.39 0.33 -19.64
CA VAL A 44 18.41 0.11 -20.71
C VAL A 44 18.55 -1.32 -21.25
N GLY A 45 17.41 -1.99 -21.46
CA GLY A 45 17.38 -3.37 -22.00
C GLY A 45 17.67 -4.46 -20.97
N THR A 46 18.10 -4.11 -19.75
CA THR A 46 18.26 -5.06 -18.64
C THR A 46 17.09 -4.96 -17.67
N GLN A 47 16.60 -6.12 -17.22
CA GLN A 47 15.58 -6.21 -16.15
C GLN A 47 14.35 -5.30 -16.37
N ASN A 48 13.99 -5.08 -17.64
CA ASN A 48 12.83 -4.31 -18.10
C ASN A 48 12.88 -2.80 -17.79
N VAL A 49 14.06 -2.17 -17.83
CA VAL A 49 14.24 -0.74 -17.49
C VAL A 49 14.51 0.12 -18.74
N MET A 50 13.92 1.32 -18.80
CA MET A 50 14.14 2.34 -19.84
C MET A 50 13.96 3.77 -19.26
N PRO A 51 14.91 4.26 -18.44
CA PRO A 51 14.66 5.39 -17.56
C PRO A 51 14.47 6.70 -18.34
N LEU A 52 13.34 7.38 -18.10
CA LEU A 52 13.05 8.71 -18.66
C LEU A 52 13.48 9.83 -17.70
N VAL A 53 13.51 9.52 -16.40
CA VAL A 53 13.84 10.45 -15.31
C VAL A 53 14.83 9.79 -14.36
N SER A 54 15.76 10.58 -13.82
CA SER A 54 16.72 10.11 -12.82
C SER A 54 16.02 9.78 -11.50
N ARG A 55 16.54 8.77 -10.77
CA ARG A 55 15.89 8.24 -9.55
C ARG A 55 15.71 9.28 -8.45
N ASP A 56 16.67 10.19 -8.31
CA ASP A 56 16.69 11.30 -7.36
C ASP A 56 15.58 12.33 -7.61
N ARG A 57 15.02 12.38 -8.82
CA ARG A 57 13.93 13.29 -9.19
C ARG A 57 12.54 12.68 -9.05
N ILE A 58 12.45 11.44 -8.55
CA ILE A 58 11.17 10.75 -8.40
C ILE A 58 10.55 11.10 -7.07
N ILE A 59 9.42 11.80 -7.14
CA ILE A 59 8.58 12.08 -5.98
C ILE A 59 7.53 10.98 -5.91
N LEU A 60 7.58 10.16 -4.85
CA LEU A 60 6.53 9.20 -4.57
C LEU A 60 5.25 9.93 -4.19
N PRO A 61 4.10 9.65 -4.83
CA PRO A 61 2.83 10.31 -4.50
C PRO A 61 2.25 9.69 -3.22
N PRO A 62 2.42 10.31 -2.03
CA PRO A 62 2.15 9.61 -0.78
C PRO A 62 0.67 9.27 -0.65
N LEU A 63 -0.21 10.18 -1.07
CA LEU A 63 -1.67 9.98 -1.03
C LEU A 63 -2.11 8.70 -1.76
N HIS A 64 -1.64 8.48 -2.99
CA HIS A 64 -2.03 7.30 -3.76
C HIS A 64 -1.55 5.99 -3.10
N ILE A 65 -0.40 6.01 -2.44
CA ILE A 65 0.11 4.86 -1.67
C ILE A 65 -0.80 4.61 -0.45
N LYS A 66 -1.14 5.66 0.31
CA LYS A 66 -2.06 5.57 1.48
C LYS A 66 -3.41 4.96 1.10
N LEU A 67 -4.01 5.47 0.02
CA LEU A 67 -5.29 4.98 -0.49
C LEU A 67 -5.20 3.51 -0.94
N SER A 68 -4.11 3.14 -1.62
CA SER A 68 -3.90 1.77 -2.08
C SER A 68 -3.75 0.76 -0.93
N ILE A 69 -2.99 1.11 0.11
CA ILE A 69 -2.81 0.22 1.27
C ILE A 69 -4.12 0.08 2.04
N MET A 70 -4.85 1.18 2.27
CA MET A 70 -6.18 1.14 2.89
C MET A 70 -7.13 0.23 2.12
N LYS A 71 -7.13 0.35 0.78
CA LYS A 71 -7.93 -0.48 -0.10
C LYS A 71 -7.63 -1.97 0.11
N GLN A 72 -6.35 -2.34 0.20
CA GLN A 72 -5.94 -3.73 0.44
C GLN A 72 -6.36 -4.23 1.82
N PHE A 73 -6.20 -3.40 2.86
CA PHE A 73 -6.63 -3.73 4.22
C PHE A 73 -8.12 -4.06 4.26
N VAL A 74 -8.99 -3.17 3.78
CA VAL A 74 -10.45 -3.39 3.82
C VAL A 74 -10.88 -4.54 2.91
N LYS A 75 -10.19 -4.74 1.78
CA LYS A 75 -10.48 -5.87 0.89
C LYS A 75 -10.20 -7.21 1.59
N ALA A 76 -9.16 -7.29 2.42
CA ALA A 76 -8.82 -8.49 3.17
C ALA A 76 -9.71 -8.76 4.40
N LEU A 77 -10.43 -7.76 4.92
CA LEU A 77 -11.35 -7.94 6.06
C LEU A 77 -12.48 -8.94 5.73
N ALA A 78 -12.87 -9.72 6.74
CA ALA A 78 -14.06 -10.58 6.66
C ALA A 78 -15.32 -9.71 6.50
N LYS A 79 -16.13 -9.95 5.45
CA LYS A 79 -17.30 -9.10 5.14
C LYS A 79 -18.44 -9.26 6.14
N SER A 80 -18.47 -10.35 6.89
CA SER A 80 -19.36 -10.59 8.02
C SER A 80 -18.72 -10.25 9.37
N GLY A 81 -17.45 -9.82 9.39
CA GLY A 81 -16.72 -9.54 10.61
C GLY A 81 -17.08 -8.18 11.25
N GLU A 82 -16.90 -8.07 12.57
CA GLU A 82 -17.22 -6.86 13.32
C GLU A 82 -16.44 -5.63 12.84
N CYS A 83 -15.18 -5.78 12.41
CA CYS A 83 -14.42 -4.68 11.83
C CYS A 83 -15.07 -4.12 10.56
N PHE A 84 -15.62 -4.97 9.68
CA PHE A 84 -16.32 -4.52 8.48
C PHE A 84 -17.70 -3.92 8.81
N ASN A 85 -18.42 -4.53 9.75
CA ASN A 85 -19.70 -4.00 10.26
C ASN A 85 -19.52 -2.62 10.88
N PHE A 86 -18.42 -2.40 11.62
CA PHE A 86 -18.07 -1.11 12.17
C PHE A 86 -17.89 -0.06 11.07
N LEU A 87 -17.20 -0.38 9.97
CA LEU A 87 -17.02 0.54 8.84
C LEU A 87 -18.37 0.95 8.23
N SER A 88 -19.29 0.00 8.08
CA SER A 88 -20.65 0.26 7.58
C SER A 88 -21.42 1.23 8.48
N ARG A 89 -21.36 1.02 9.80
CA ARG A 89 -22.00 1.91 10.80
C ARG A 89 -21.33 3.28 10.88
N LYS A 90 -20.00 3.33 10.75
CA LYS A 90 -19.20 4.56 10.86
C LYS A 90 -19.42 5.49 9.67
N PHE A 91 -19.61 4.92 8.49
CA PHE A 91 -19.82 5.65 7.24
C PHE A 91 -21.16 5.28 6.60
N PRO A 92 -22.30 5.67 7.20
CA PRO A 92 -23.62 5.30 6.68
C PRO A 92 -23.90 5.89 5.29
N GLY A 93 -23.18 6.94 4.89
CA GLY A 93 -23.23 7.51 3.54
C GLY A 93 -22.46 6.71 2.47
N LEU A 94 -21.70 5.68 2.85
CA LEU A 94 -21.08 4.75 1.92
C LEU A 94 -21.97 3.53 1.74
N SER A 95 -22.27 3.17 0.49
CA SER A 95 -22.95 1.92 0.20
C SER A 95 -22.06 0.72 0.55
N ILE A 96 -22.69 -0.43 0.80
CA ILE A 96 -21.98 -1.68 1.08
C ILE A 96 -21.06 -2.05 -0.10
N GLU A 97 -21.45 -1.76 -1.34
CA GLU A 97 -20.67 -1.99 -2.56
C GLU A 97 -19.41 -1.12 -2.61
N LYS A 98 -19.51 0.15 -2.18
CA LYS A 98 -18.33 1.03 -2.05
C LYS A 98 -17.37 0.53 -0.98
N LEU A 99 -17.89 0.05 0.16
CA LEU A 99 -17.08 -0.55 1.23
C LEU A 99 -16.42 -1.85 0.78
N LYS A 100 -17.16 -2.74 0.09
CA LYS A 100 -16.61 -3.98 -0.50
C LYS A 100 -15.54 -3.69 -1.56
N SER A 101 -15.76 -2.66 -2.37
CA SER A 101 -14.78 -2.14 -3.33
C SER A 101 -13.63 -1.38 -2.67
N SER A 102 -13.74 -1.15 -1.35
CA SER A 102 -12.76 -0.49 -0.50
C SER A 102 -12.40 0.91 -1.02
N ILE A 103 -13.43 1.65 -1.42
CA ILE A 103 -13.33 3.02 -1.91
C ILE A 103 -13.44 3.96 -0.72
N PHE A 104 -12.30 4.56 -0.34
CA PHE A 104 -12.20 5.55 0.73
C PHE A 104 -11.48 6.79 0.24
N ASP A 105 -11.78 7.93 0.85
CA ASP A 105 -11.04 9.17 0.67
C ASP A 105 -10.07 9.44 1.84
N GLY A 106 -9.23 10.48 1.68
CA GLY A 106 -8.27 10.88 2.69
C GLY A 106 -8.91 11.24 4.05
N PRO A 107 -9.96 12.08 4.10
CA PRO A 107 -10.69 12.39 5.32
C PRO A 107 -11.23 11.16 6.08
N GLN A 108 -11.87 10.21 5.39
CA GLN A 108 -12.40 8.99 6.01
C GLN A 108 -11.30 8.14 6.65
N ILE A 109 -10.16 7.99 5.98
CA ILE A 109 -8.99 7.29 6.54
C ILE A 109 -8.50 7.99 7.79
N ARG A 110 -8.37 9.33 7.77
CA ARG A 110 -7.93 10.11 8.94
C ARG A 110 -8.90 9.97 10.12
N GLN A 111 -10.20 9.87 9.87
CA GLN A 111 -11.19 9.62 10.92
C GLN A 111 -11.00 8.23 11.55
N LEU A 112 -10.78 7.19 10.75
CA LEU A 112 -10.51 5.84 11.27
C LEU A 112 -9.21 5.74 12.07
N VAL A 113 -8.15 6.40 11.58
CA VAL A 113 -6.84 6.43 12.28
C VAL A 113 -6.97 7.02 13.69
N LYS A 114 -7.88 7.98 13.90
CA LYS A 114 -8.11 8.62 15.20
C LYS A 114 -9.14 7.91 16.07
N ASP A 115 -9.88 6.94 15.53
CA ASP A 115 -10.98 6.31 16.22
C ASP A 115 -10.50 5.06 16.99
N SER A 116 -10.32 5.19 18.30
CA SER A 116 -9.94 4.06 19.15
C SER A 116 -10.98 2.93 19.14
N ASN A 117 -12.25 3.23 18.88
CA ASN A 117 -13.30 2.19 18.82
C ASN A 117 -13.19 1.34 17.55
N PHE A 118 -12.56 1.86 16.50
CA PHE A 118 -12.26 1.06 15.31
C PHE A 118 -11.27 -0.06 15.63
N VAL A 119 -10.24 0.22 16.43
CA VAL A 119 -9.27 -0.82 16.84
C VAL A 119 -9.94 -1.87 17.73
N LYS A 120 -10.93 -1.48 18.54
CA LYS A 120 -11.68 -2.40 19.40
C LYS A 120 -12.60 -3.35 18.63
N SER A 121 -13.00 -3.03 17.40
CA SER A 121 -13.82 -3.92 16.57
C SER A 121 -13.00 -4.98 15.82
N MET A 122 -11.67 -4.89 15.89
CA MET A 122 -10.75 -5.78 15.18
C MET A 122 -10.41 -7.02 15.99
N ILE A 123 -10.31 -8.16 15.30
CA ILE A 123 -9.63 -9.34 15.88
C ILE A 123 -8.11 -9.13 15.91
N GLN A 124 -7.39 -10.01 16.61
CA GLN A 124 -5.94 -9.85 16.81
C GLN A 124 -5.14 -9.69 15.50
N VAL A 125 -5.48 -10.46 14.46
CA VAL A 125 -4.79 -10.39 13.16
C VAL A 125 -5.04 -9.06 12.45
N GLU A 126 -6.29 -8.59 12.46
CA GLU A 126 -6.69 -7.30 11.88
C GLU A 126 -6.01 -6.14 12.62
N SER A 127 -5.97 -6.19 13.95
CA SER A 127 -5.32 -5.18 14.79
C SER A 127 -3.80 -5.11 14.52
N LYS A 128 -3.12 -6.26 14.41
CA LYS A 128 -1.70 -6.30 14.02
C LYS A 128 -1.45 -5.69 12.63
N ALA A 129 -2.31 -6.03 11.66
CA ALA A 129 -2.24 -5.46 10.31
C ALA A 129 -2.50 -3.94 10.32
N TRP A 130 -3.49 -3.48 11.09
CA TRP A 130 -3.81 -2.06 11.25
C TRP A 130 -2.68 -1.27 11.90
N ASN A 131 -2.08 -1.78 12.97
CA ASN A 131 -0.91 -1.15 13.60
C ASN A 131 0.28 -1.07 12.64
N SER A 132 0.49 -2.11 11.82
CA SER A 132 1.52 -2.09 10.79
C SER A 132 1.23 -1.04 9.72
N PHE A 133 -0.04 -0.88 9.32
CA PHE A 133 -0.49 0.20 8.46
C PHE A 133 -0.22 1.58 9.07
N LEU A 134 -0.56 1.80 10.36
CA LEU A 134 -0.29 3.05 11.05
C LEU A 134 1.20 3.42 11.07
N LEU A 135 2.08 2.45 11.29
CA LEU A 135 3.53 2.65 11.25
C LEU A 135 4.03 3.09 9.86
N VAL A 136 3.50 2.51 8.78
CA VAL A 136 3.82 2.95 7.41
C VAL A 136 3.30 4.37 7.17
N MET A 137 2.10 4.66 7.65
CA MET A 137 1.44 5.95 7.49
C MET A 137 2.16 7.09 8.19
N SER A 138 2.69 6.86 9.41
CA SER A 138 3.38 7.87 10.22
C SER A 138 4.86 8.00 9.84
N ASN A 139 5.56 6.90 9.58
CA ASN A 139 7.02 6.93 9.42
C ASN A 139 7.45 7.07 7.96
N PHE A 140 6.83 6.32 7.05
CA PHE A 140 7.23 6.30 5.64
C PHE A 140 6.50 7.36 4.81
N LEU A 141 5.20 7.53 5.05
CA LEU A 141 4.34 8.45 4.29
C LEU A 141 3.92 9.69 5.08
N GLY A 142 4.41 9.84 6.30
CA GLY A 142 4.21 11.03 7.13
C GLY A 142 5.01 12.20 6.57
N LYS A 143 4.56 13.42 6.81
CA LYS A 143 5.47 14.57 6.67
C LYS A 143 6.48 14.43 7.80
N LYS A 144 7.77 14.30 7.49
CA LYS A 144 8.79 14.71 8.45
C LYS A 144 8.61 16.22 8.60
N GLU A 145 8.38 16.71 9.81
CA GLU A 145 8.79 18.07 10.12
C GLU A 145 10.31 18.07 9.95
N ILE A 146 10.77 18.66 8.85
CA ILE A 146 12.17 18.96 8.60
C ILE A 146 12.35 20.40 9.06
#